data_AF-A0A433XF25-F1
#
_entry.id   AF-A0A433XF25-F1
#
_cell.length_a   1.000
_cell.length_b   1.000
_cell.length_c   1.000
_cell.angle_alpha   90.00
_cell.angle_beta   90.00
_cell.angle_gamma   90.00
#
_symmetry.space_group_name_H-M   'P 1'
#
loop_
_entity.id
_entity.type
_entity.pdbx_description
1 polymer ?
#
loop_
_entity_poly.entity_id
_entity_poly.type
_entity_poly.pdbx_seq_one_letter_code
_entity_poly.pdbx_strand_id
1 'polypeptide(L)'
;MTGPGLWIRIQHRFGPRMTEWILAVITALWGAVLLLPERTFDQPTWSGFRIIFGDETLLGFIMLALGFLRLGGLVVNGARKNVTPWIRVVSASLGFLLFVGITTGYALSGVVSTWLAIYPVFALVELMNIYRAAHDAGESNAAP
;
A
#
# COMPACT_ATOMS: atom_id res chain seq x y z
N MET A 1 32.02 -8.54 17.48
CA MET A 1 30.73 -7.98 17.96
C MET A 1 29.66 -8.26 16.92
N THR A 2 28.94 -9.36 17.05
CA THR A 2 27.78 -9.70 16.23
C THR A 2 26.67 -8.69 16.56
N GLY A 3 26.49 -7.69 15.70
CA GLY A 3 25.42 -6.70 15.85
C GLY A 3 24.04 -7.38 15.97
N PRO A 4 23.02 -6.69 16.51
CA PRO A 4 21.71 -7.28 16.81
C PRO A 4 21.21 -8.08 15.61
N GLY A 5 20.77 -9.32 15.85
CA GLY A 5 20.35 -10.25 14.80
C GLY A 5 19.35 -9.61 13.83
N LEU A 6 19.36 -10.07 12.58
CA LEU A 6 18.48 -9.60 11.50
C LEU A 6 17.03 -9.32 11.97
N TRP A 7 16.50 -10.26 12.76
CA TRP A 7 15.17 -10.21 13.35
C TRP A 7 14.95 -9.02 14.29
N ILE A 8 15.92 -8.70 15.14
CA ILE A 8 15.84 -7.59 16.10
C ILE A 8 15.72 -6.25 15.37
N ARG A 9 16.46 -6.08 14.26
CA ARG A 9 16.39 -4.85 13.44
C ARG A 9 15.03 -4.67 12.77
N ILE A 10 14.43 -5.76 12.30
CA ILE A 10 13.09 -5.74 11.72
C ILE A 10 12.07 -5.38 12.80
N GLN A 11 12.12 -6.03 13.96
CA GLN A 11 11.20 -5.75 15.08
C GLN A 11 11.27 -4.29 15.55
N HIS A 12 12.47 -3.73 15.69
CA HIS A 12 12.63 -2.34 16.10
C HIS A 12 12.03 -1.33 15.09
N ARG A 13 12.04 -1.68 13.80
CA ARG A 13 11.50 -0.83 12.72
C ARG A 13 10.03 -1.12 12.41
N PHE A 14 9.50 -2.22 12.93
CA PHE A 14 8.12 -2.63 12.70
C PHE A 14 7.12 -1.63 13.29
N GLY A 15 7.30 -1.23 14.56
CA GLY A 15 6.40 -0.29 15.24
C GLY A 15 6.24 1.05 14.51
N PRO A 16 7.33 1.78 14.22
CA PRO A 16 7.25 3.06 13.51
C PRO A 16 6.67 2.96 12.09
N ARG A 17 6.72 1.79 11.46
CA ARG A 17 6.27 1.53 10.08
C ARG A 17 4.99 0.71 10.02
N MET A 18 4.28 0.55 11.13
CA MET A 18 3.12 -0.33 11.24
C MET A 18 2.06 -0.04 10.16
N THR A 19 1.83 1.24 9.87
CA THR A 19 0.89 1.68 8.83
C THR A 19 1.29 1.23 7.43
N GLU A 20 2.58 1.25 7.09
CA GLU A 20 3.08 0.74 5.81
C GLU A 20 2.85 -0.77 5.68
N TRP A 21 3.05 -1.52 6.76
CA TRP A 21 2.80 -2.97 6.80
C TRP A 21 1.31 -3.28 6.63
N ILE A 22 0.46 -2.64 7.44
CA ILE A 22 -0.99 -2.87 7.40
C ILE A 22 -1.53 -2.57 6.00
N LEU A 23 -1.17 -1.43 5.41
CA LEU A 23 -1.68 -1.07 4.10
C LEU A 23 -1.13 -1.96 2.98
N ALA A 24 0.12 -2.43 3.07
CA ALA A 24 0.65 -3.42 2.12
C ALA A 24 -0.10 -4.76 2.18
N VAL A 25 -0.44 -5.23 3.40
CA VAL A 25 -1.29 -6.42 3.57
C VAL A 25 -2.69 -6.19 3.00
N ILE A 26 -3.31 -5.04 3.30
CA ILE A 26 -4.64 -4.70 2.77
C ILE A 26 -4.61 -4.66 1.24
N THR A 27 -3.57 -4.09 0.62
CA THR A 27 -3.42 -4.10 -0.84
C THR A 27 -3.35 -5.52 -1.40
N ALA A 28 -2.57 -6.41 -0.77
CA ALA A 28 -2.48 -7.81 -1.18
C ALA A 28 -3.84 -8.53 -1.05
N LEU A 29 -4.52 -8.35 0.08
CA LEU A 29 -5.84 -8.96 0.34
C LEU A 29 -6.90 -8.44 -0.62
N TRP A 30 -6.88 -7.14 -0.94
CA TRP A 30 -7.77 -6.57 -1.96
C TRP A 30 -7.56 -7.26 -3.32
N GLY A 31 -6.30 -7.43 -3.72
CA GLY A 31 -5.97 -8.15 -4.95
C GLY A 31 -6.45 -9.59 -4.94
N ALA A 32 -6.26 -10.30 -3.82
CA ALA A 32 -6.75 -11.67 -3.66
C ALA A 32 -8.28 -11.75 -3.74
N VAL A 33 -9.01 -10.80 -3.16
CA VAL A 33 -10.49 -10.74 -3.23
C VAL A 33 -10.96 -10.57 -4.67
N LEU A 34 -10.33 -9.70 -5.46
CA LEU A 34 -10.68 -9.50 -6.87
C LEU A 34 -10.36 -10.71 -7.77
N LEU A 35 -9.48 -11.61 -7.32
CA LEU A 35 -9.14 -12.84 -8.03
C LEU A 35 -10.02 -14.04 -7.62
N LEU A 36 -10.95 -13.84 -6.67
CA LEU A 36 -11.97 -14.85 -6.39
C LEU A 36 -12.90 -15.01 -7.60
N PRO A 37 -13.52 -16.19 -7.80
CA PRO A 37 -14.29 -16.51 -9.01
C PRO A 37 -15.65 -15.79 -9.14
N GLU A 38 -15.79 -14.59 -8.58
CA GLU A 38 -17.00 -13.76 -8.66
C GLU A 38 -16.83 -12.61 -9.66
N ARG A 39 -17.88 -12.36 -10.45
CA ARG A 39 -17.94 -11.22 -11.38
C ARG A 39 -18.32 -9.96 -10.63
N THR A 40 -17.38 -9.45 -9.86
CA THR A 40 -17.57 -8.35 -8.92
C THR A 40 -17.91 -7.06 -9.68
N PHE A 41 -17.22 -6.80 -10.79
CA PHE A 41 -17.41 -5.58 -11.59
C PHE A 41 -18.73 -5.53 -12.36
N ASP A 42 -19.46 -6.65 -12.47
CA ASP A 42 -20.81 -6.67 -13.05
C ASP A 42 -21.88 -6.20 -12.04
N GLN A 43 -21.52 -6.08 -10.75
CA GLN A 43 -22.43 -5.61 -9.72
C GLN A 43 -22.55 -4.07 -9.74
N PRO A 44 -23.74 -3.49 -9.47
CA PRO A 44 -23.93 -2.04 -9.50
C PRO A 44 -22.96 -1.26 -8.60
N THR A 45 -22.62 -1.83 -7.45
CA THR A 45 -21.69 -1.25 -6.46
C THR A 45 -20.25 -1.09 -6.96
N TRP A 46 -19.90 -1.78 -8.05
CA TRP A 46 -18.55 -1.78 -8.64
C TRP A 46 -18.53 -1.20 -10.06
N SER A 47 -19.65 -0.68 -10.55
CA SER A 47 -19.80 -0.19 -11.93
C SER A 47 -18.75 0.86 -12.32
N GLY A 48 -18.37 1.76 -11.42
CA GLY A 48 -17.32 2.74 -11.62
C GLY A 48 -15.92 2.14 -11.70
N PHE A 49 -15.67 0.98 -11.09
CA PHE A 49 -14.38 0.28 -11.22
C PHE A 49 -14.15 -0.23 -12.64
N ARG A 50 -15.21 -0.71 -13.31
CA ARG A 50 -15.12 -1.12 -14.70
C ARG A 50 -14.76 0.04 -15.63
N ILE A 51 -15.23 1.26 -15.32
CA ILE A 51 -14.90 2.47 -16.09
C ILE A 51 -13.42 2.84 -15.93
N ILE A 52 -12.87 2.75 -14.71
CA ILE A 52 -11.49 3.15 -14.42
C ILE A 52 -10.48 2.06 -14.80
N PHE A 53 -10.75 0.81 -14.45
CA PHE A 53 -9.80 -0.29 -14.50
C PHE A 53 -10.08 -1.30 -15.61
N GLY A 54 -11.31 -1.32 -16.16
CA GLY A 54 -11.72 -2.22 -17.24
C GLY A 54 -11.95 -3.66 -16.78
N ASP A 55 -10.93 -4.29 -16.21
CA ASP A 55 -10.88 -5.71 -15.88
C ASP A 55 -10.51 -5.94 -14.40
N GLU A 56 -11.37 -6.66 -13.68
CA GLU A 56 -11.19 -7.01 -12.28
C GLU A 56 -10.02 -7.96 -12.04
N THR A 57 -9.78 -8.90 -12.96
CA THR A 57 -8.72 -9.89 -12.86
C THR A 57 -7.36 -9.22 -13.00
N LEU A 58 -7.23 -8.33 -13.99
CA LEU A 58 -6.00 -7.55 -14.18
C LEU A 58 -5.71 -6.67 -12.95
N LEU A 59 -6.71 -5.96 -12.44
CA LEU A 59 -6.56 -5.15 -11.23
C LEU A 59 -6.17 -6.03 -10.03
N GLY A 60 -6.82 -7.19 -9.88
CA GLY A 60 -6.53 -8.16 -8.84
C GLY A 60 -5.07 -8.61 -8.83
N PHE A 61 -4.54 -8.99 -10.00
CA PHE A 61 -3.12 -9.35 -10.13
C PHE A 61 -2.18 -8.19 -9.84
N ILE A 62 -2.48 -6.98 -10.33
CA ILE A 62 -1.66 -5.79 -10.06
C ILE A 62 -1.60 -5.51 -8.56
N MET A 63 -2.75 -5.51 -7.88
CA MET A 63 -2.83 -5.24 -6.45
C MET A 63 -2.15 -6.34 -5.63
N LEU A 64 -2.35 -7.61 -5.99
CA LEU A 64 -1.73 -8.72 -5.29
C LEU A 64 -0.19 -8.66 -5.43
N ALA A 65 0.30 -8.49 -6.66
CA ALA A 65 1.73 -8.37 -6.92
C ALA A 65 2.33 -7.16 -6.21
N LEU A 66 1.68 -5.99 -6.27
CA LEU A 66 2.15 -4.79 -5.60
C LEU A 66 2.16 -4.98 -4.08
N GLY A 67 1.11 -5.54 -3.49
CA GLY A 67 1.05 -5.84 -2.05
C GLY A 67 2.23 -6.69 -1.59
N PHE A 68 2.52 -7.78 -2.31
CA PHE A 68 3.68 -8.63 -2.00
C PHE A 68 5.03 -7.93 -2.22
N LEU A 69 5.17 -7.14 -3.29
CA LEU A 69 6.38 -6.35 -3.54
C LEU A 69 6.62 -5.35 -2.42
N ARG A 70 5.56 -4.71 -1.90
CA ARG A 70 5.65 -3.78 -0.77
C ARG A 70 6.04 -4.49 0.53
N LEU A 71 5.44 -5.64 0.82
CA LEU A 71 5.84 -6.48 1.97
C LEU A 71 7.30 -6.92 1.88
N GLY A 72 7.73 -7.42 0.72
CA GLY A 72 9.12 -7.79 0.47
C GLY A 72 10.06 -6.59 0.61
N GLY A 73 9.67 -5.44 0.07
CA GLY A 73 10.38 -4.16 0.22
C GLY A 73 10.57 -3.77 1.68
N LEU A 74 9.54 -3.90 2.52
CA LEU A 74 9.62 -3.61 3.95
C LEU A 74 10.53 -4.59 4.69
N VAL A 75 10.47 -5.89 4.38
CA VAL A 75 11.38 -6.91 4.94
C VAL A 75 12.82 -6.58 4.58
N VAL A 76 13.12 -6.40 3.29
CA VAL A 76 14.48 -6.17 2.79
C VAL A 76 15.03 -4.84 3.31
N ASN A 77 14.22 -3.79 3.31
CA ASN A 77 14.60 -2.48 3.83
C ASN A 77 14.78 -2.48 5.35
N GLY A 78 13.92 -3.22 6.08
CA GLY A 78 14.02 -3.41 7.53
C GLY A 78 15.24 -4.23 7.95
N ALA A 79 15.68 -5.17 7.11
CA ALA A 79 16.84 -6.04 7.32
C ALA A 79 18.20 -5.33 7.21
N ARG A 80 18.31 -4.36 6.29
CA ARG A 80 19.58 -3.68 5.94
C ARG A 80 20.08 -2.78 7.07
N LYS A 81 21.42 -2.70 7.22
CA LYS A 81 22.05 -1.69 8.11
C LYS A 81 21.74 -0.28 7.61
N ASN A 82 22.04 -0.02 6.33
CA ASN A 82 21.76 1.25 5.66
C ASN A 82 20.40 1.15 4.97
N VAL A 83 19.44 1.88 5.51
CA VAL A 83 18.06 1.92 5.03
C VAL A 83 18.02 2.77 3.77
N THR A 84 17.23 2.38 2.76
CA THR A 84 17.00 3.20 1.55
C THR A 84 15.60 3.82 1.63
N PRO A 85 15.45 5.10 2.00
CA PRO A 85 14.14 5.70 2.25
C PRO A 85 13.28 5.84 0.96
N TRP A 86 13.93 6.01 -0.19
CA TRP A 86 13.24 6.15 -1.50
C TRP A 86 12.37 4.95 -1.89
N ILE A 87 12.75 3.73 -1.51
CA ILE A 87 11.93 2.53 -1.76
C ILE A 87 10.58 2.66 -1.03
N ARG A 88 10.59 3.23 0.18
CA ARG A 88 9.38 3.45 0.97
C ARG A 88 8.52 4.57 0.39
N VAL A 89 9.14 5.66 -0.06
CA VAL A 89 8.46 6.76 -0.75
C VAL A 89 7.72 6.24 -1.98
N VAL A 90 8.40 5.54 -2.88
CA VAL A 90 7.79 4.99 -4.10
C VAL A 90 6.68 4.00 -3.76
N SER A 91 6.92 3.09 -2.81
CA SER A 91 5.92 2.13 -2.33
C SER A 91 4.64 2.82 -1.83
N ALA A 92 4.78 3.82 -0.95
CA ALA A 92 3.64 4.54 -0.38
C ALA A 92 2.91 5.40 -1.43
N SER A 93 3.63 6.00 -2.38
CA SER A 93 3.05 6.72 -3.51
C SER A 93 2.18 5.83 -4.41
N LEU A 94 2.64 4.61 -4.72
CA LEU A 94 1.82 3.65 -5.47
C LEU A 94 0.57 3.23 -4.68
N GLY A 95 0.70 3.06 -3.36
CA GLY A 95 -0.44 2.85 -2.46
C GLY A 95 -1.45 3.97 -2.48
N PHE A 96 -0.97 5.21 -2.38
CA PHE A 96 -1.80 6.41 -2.43
C PHE A 96 -2.62 6.45 -3.73
N LEU A 97 -1.98 6.26 -4.88
CA LEU A 97 -2.67 6.25 -6.17
C LEU A 97 -3.71 5.14 -6.26
N LEU A 98 -3.40 3.95 -5.72
CA LEU A 98 -4.37 2.85 -5.67
C LEU A 98 -5.59 3.20 -4.82
N PHE A 99 -5.42 3.68 -3.59
CA PHE A 99 -6.56 3.98 -2.71
C PHE A 99 -7.37 5.19 -3.20
N VAL A 100 -6.73 6.16 -3.87
CA VAL A 100 -7.45 7.20 -4.62
C VAL A 100 -8.26 6.59 -5.76
N GLY A 101 -7.67 5.68 -6.55
CA GLY A 101 -8.38 4.98 -7.62
C GLY A 101 -9.59 4.17 -7.12
N ILE A 102 -9.43 3.44 -6.01
CA ILE A 102 -10.53 2.70 -5.35
C ILE A 102 -11.62 3.64 -4.87
N THR A 103 -11.24 4.74 -4.23
CA THR A 103 -12.17 5.78 -3.75
C THR A 103 -12.98 6.35 -4.91
N THR A 104 -12.31 6.71 -6.00
CA THR A 104 -12.94 7.23 -7.21
C THR A 104 -13.83 6.18 -7.88
N GLY A 105 -13.42 4.90 -7.90
CA GLY A 105 -14.21 3.80 -8.44
C GLY A 105 -15.56 3.65 -7.73
N TYR A 106 -15.57 3.72 -6.40
CA TYR A 106 -16.83 3.72 -5.65
C TYR A 106 -17.63 5.01 -5.82
N ALA A 107 -16.97 6.17 -5.83
CA ALA A 107 -17.65 7.45 -6.05
C ALA A 107 -18.40 7.50 -7.38
N LEU A 108 -17.76 7.01 -8.46
CA LEU A 108 -18.36 6.92 -9.80
C LEU A 108 -19.46 5.84 -9.88
N SER A 109 -19.42 4.84 -9.00
CA SER A 109 -20.48 3.83 -8.90
C SER A 109 -21.78 4.40 -8.29
N GLY A 110 -21.73 5.60 -7.70
CA GLY A 110 -22.91 6.28 -7.13
C GLY A 110 -23.52 5.59 -5.91
N VAL A 111 -22.82 4.62 -5.31
CA VAL A 111 -23.29 3.89 -4.13
C VAL A 111 -22.69 4.52 -2.88
N VAL A 112 -23.51 4.80 -1.86
CA VAL A 112 -23.04 5.27 -0.55
C VAL A 112 -22.89 4.05 0.37
N SER A 113 -21.67 3.78 0.83
CA SER A 113 -21.42 2.74 1.85
C SER A 113 -20.19 3.08 2.70
N THR A 114 -19.71 2.11 3.49
CA THR A 114 -18.54 2.27 4.38
C THR A 114 -17.26 2.69 3.66
N TRP A 115 -17.17 2.52 2.33
CA TRP A 115 -16.02 2.92 1.54
C TRP A 115 -15.65 4.40 1.73
N LEU A 116 -16.62 5.29 1.94
CA LEU A 116 -16.43 6.74 2.16
C LEU A 116 -15.60 7.05 3.39
N ALA A 117 -15.70 6.22 4.43
CA ALA A 117 -14.96 6.39 5.68
C ALA A 117 -13.61 5.66 5.68
N ILE A 118 -13.43 4.68 4.78
CA ILE A 118 -12.30 3.75 4.82
C ILE A 118 -11.24 4.14 3.79
N TYR A 119 -11.56 4.10 2.50
CA TYR A 119 -10.53 4.21 1.45
C TYR A 119 -9.93 5.62 1.30
N PRO A 120 -10.69 6.72 1.47
CA PRO A 120 -10.09 8.05 1.55
C PRO A 120 -9.09 8.17 2.70
N VAL A 121 -9.41 7.58 3.85
CA VAL A 121 -8.52 7.58 5.01
C VAL A 121 -7.27 6.76 4.74
N PHE A 122 -7.37 5.62 4.05
CA PHE A 122 -6.19 4.85 3.64
C PHE A 122 -5.28 5.65 2.70
N ALA A 123 -5.85 6.39 1.74
CA ALA A 123 -5.06 7.30 0.91
C ALA A 123 -4.35 8.37 1.76
N LEU A 124 -5.04 8.99 2.73
CA LEU A 124 -4.40 9.95 3.64
C LEU A 124 -3.27 9.33 4.47
N VAL A 125 -3.45 8.09 4.94
CA VAL A 125 -2.39 7.38 5.67
C VAL A 125 -1.19 7.09 4.76
N GLU A 126 -1.40 6.72 3.50
CA GLU A 126 -0.29 6.61 2.54
C GLU A 126 0.42 7.94 2.33
N LEU A 127 -0.32 9.06 2.23
CA LEU A 127 0.28 10.38 2.12
C LEU A 127 1.16 10.72 3.34
N MET A 128 0.72 10.35 4.54
CA MET A 128 1.53 10.48 5.76
C MET A 128 2.77 9.56 5.72
N ASN A 129 2.65 8.34 5.19
CA ASN A 129 3.78 7.44 5.02
C ASN A 129 4.81 8.00 4.02
N ILE A 130 4.35 8.60 2.92
CA ILE A 130 5.21 9.30 1.94
C ILE A 130 5.98 10.42 2.63
N TYR A 131 5.29 11.28 3.38
CA TYR A 131 5.91 12.39 4.10
C TYR A 131 6.99 11.90 5.09
N ARG A 132 6.67 10.90 5.92
CA ARG A 132 7.62 10.30 6.87
C ARG A 132 8.84 9.71 6.15
N ALA A 133 8.62 8.94 5.09
CA ALA A 133 9.71 8.31 4.34
C ALA A 133 10.58 9.34 3.60
N ALA A 134 10.00 10.43 3.10
CA ALA A 134 10.74 11.52 2.46
C ALA A 134 11.55 12.33 3.48
N HIS A 135 11.00 12.55 4.67
CA HIS A 135 11.73 13.19 5.76
C HIS A 135 12.94 12.36 6.19
N ASP A 136 12.76 11.05 6.40
CA ASP A 136 13.86 10.11 6.67
C ASP A 136 14.94 10.15 5.57
N ALA A 137 14.54 10.38 4.30
CA ALA A 137 15.48 10.55 3.19
C ALA A 137 16.33 11.81 3.33
N GLY A 138 15.69 12.94 3.68
CA GLY A 138 16.35 14.21 3.92
C GLY A 138 17.38 14.13 5.05
N GLU A 139 17.02 13.51 6.17
CA GLU A 139 17.94 13.31 7.30
C GLU A 139 19.14 12.43 6.93
N SER A 140 18.90 11.36 6.16
CA SER A 140 19.98 10.46 5.73
C SER A 140 21.00 11.10 4.77
N ASN A 141 20.56 12.10 4.00
CA ASN A 141 21.43 12.85 3.07
C ASN A 141 22.13 14.04 3.75
N ALA A 142 21.62 14.51 4.90
CA ALA A 142 22.20 15.59 5.68
C ALA A 142 23.24 15.10 6.71
N ALA A 143 23.30 13.79 6.98
CA ALA A 143 24.32 13.19 7.81
C ALA A 143 25.67 13.13 7.04
N PRO A 144 26.76 13.65 7.62
CA PRO A 144 28.08 13.71 6.98
C PRO A 144 28.73 12.33 6.75
#